data_AF-K1USD2-F1
#
_entry.id   AF-K1USD2-F1
#
_cell.length_a   1.000
_cell.length_b   1.000
_cell.length_c   1.000
_cell.angle_alpha   90.00
_cell.angle_beta   90.00
_cell.angle_gamma   90.00
#
_symmetry.space_group_name_H-M   'P 1'
#
loop_
_entity.id
_entity.type
_entity.pdbx_description
1 polymer ?
#
loop_
_entity_poly.entity_id
_entity_poly.type
_entity_poly.pdbx_seq_one_letter_code
_entity_poly.pdbx_strand_id
1 'polypeptide(L)' 'MQSVDIGAYDTCSHGCLYCYANTDTKTVHRNRRLHDPSSPLLIGRMEEGDVVKERAIRSFT' A
#
# COMPACT_ATOMS: atom_id res chain seq x y z
N MET A 1 20.67 -6.21 5.57
CA MET A 1 19.27 -6.00 5.96
C MET A 1 18.68 -4.97 5.01
N GLN A 2 17.56 -5.25 4.37
CA GLN A 2 16.91 -4.32 3.45
C GLN A 2 15.61 -3.86 4.09
N SER A 3 15.34 -2.56 4.07
CA SER A 3 14.02 -2.01 4.42
C SER A 3 12.99 -2.57 3.44
N VAL A 4 11.81 -2.92 3.94
CA VAL A 4 10.70 -3.43 3.14
C VAL A 4 9.49 -2.59 3.45
N ASP A 5 8.94 -1.95 2.43
CA ASP A 5 7.68 -1.23 2.58
C ASP A 5 6.54 -2.25 2.76
N ILE A 6 5.75 -2.03 3.81
CA ILE A 6 4.62 -2.90 4.18
C ILE A 6 3.25 -2.29 3.78
N GLY A 7 3.26 -1.14 3.12
CA GLY A 7 2.06 -0.41 2.75
C GLY A 7 2.28 0.44 1.51
N ALA A 8 1.32 1.33 1.22
CA ALA A 8 1.33 2.17 0.04
C ALA A 8 1.16 3.65 0.40
N TYR A 9 1.94 4.51 -0.25
CA TYR A 9 1.88 5.96 -0.08
C TYR A 9 0.52 6.53 -0.49
N ASP A 10 0.12 7.63 0.18
CA ASP A 10 -1.11 8.38 -0.12
C ASP A 10 -2.37 7.50 -0.27
N THR A 11 -2.53 6.53 0.63
CA THR A 11 -3.69 5.63 0.69
C THR A 11 -4.47 5.75 1.99
N CYS A 12 -3.90 6.37 3.03
CA CYS A 12 -4.50 6.44 4.36
C CYS A 12 -5.38 7.69 4.50
N SER A 13 -6.70 7.50 4.60
CA SER A 13 -7.67 8.60 4.74
C SER A 13 -7.91 9.08 6.18
N HIS A 14 -7.07 8.70 7.13
CA HIS A 14 -7.22 9.07 8.54
C HIS A 14 -6.63 10.46 8.88
N GLY A 15 -5.79 11.03 8.00
CA GLY A 15 -5.29 12.40 8.19
C GLY A 15 -4.35 12.59 9.39
N CYS A 16 -3.73 11.53 9.89
CA CYS A 16 -2.81 11.62 11.03
C CYS A 16 -1.57 12.47 10.68
N LEU A 17 -1.11 13.29 11.64
CA LEU A 17 0.00 14.24 11.47
C LEU A 17 1.34 13.59 11.07
N TYR A 18 1.59 12.36 11.51
CA TYR A 18 2.86 11.64 11.29
C TYR A 18 2.69 10.39 10.44
N CYS A 19 1.66 10.33 9.58
CA CYS A 19 1.46 9.19 8.70
C CYS A 19 2.22 9.39 7.38
N TYR A 20 3.06 8.42 7.01
CA TYR A 20 3.74 8.48 5.71
C TYR A 20 2.78 8.23 4.53
N ALA A 21 1.59 7.68 4.79
CA ALA A 21 0.62 7.29 3.77
C ALA A 21 -0.47 8.34 3.52
N ASN A 22 -0.25 9.61 3.90
CA ASN A 22 -1.20 10.70 3.66
C ASN A 22 -0.53 12.05 3.29
N THR A 23 0.62 11.99 2.61
CA THR A 23 1.45 13.17 2.29
C THR A 23 0.76 14.15 1.33
N ASP A 24 -0.04 13.65 0.37
CA ASP A 24 -0.86 14.48 -0.51
C ASP A 24 -2.35 14.14 -0.39
N THR A 25 -3.10 15.03 0.27
CA THR A 25 -4.53 14.84 0.55
C THR A 25 -5.36 14.61 -0.71
N LYS A 26 -5.01 15.27 -1.84
CA LYS A 26 -5.75 15.09 -3.10
C LYS A 26 -5.58 13.68 -3.66
N THR A 27 -4.36 13.16 -3.60
CA THR A 27 -4.03 11.80 -4.03
C THR A 27 -4.63 10.76 -3.09
N VAL A 28 -4.62 10.99 -1.78
CA VAL A 28 -5.34 10.14 -0.81
C VAL A 28 -6.82 10.01 -1.20
N HIS A 29 -7.49 11.13 -1.48
CA HIS A 29 -8.90 11.09 -1.85
C HIS A 29 -9.15 10.40 -3.19
N ARG A 30 -8.24 10.56 -4.17
CA ARG A 30 -8.30 9.85 -5.46
C ARG A 30 -8.13 8.35 -5.26
N ASN A 31 -7.07 7.94 -4.56
CA ASN A 31 -6.71 6.55 -4.31
C ASN A 31 -7.79 5.83 -3.51
N ARG A 32 -8.34 6.47 -2.47
CA ARG A 32 -9.45 5.91 -1.68
C ARG A 32 -10.65 5.51 -2.53
N ARG A 33 -10.94 6.22 -3.63
CA ARG A 33 -12.04 5.89 -4.55
C ARG A 33 -11.73 4.70 -5.45
N LEU A 34 -10.45 4.38 -5.63
CA LEU A 34 -9.96 3.23 -6.39
C LEU A 34 -9.78 1.98 -5.51
N HIS A 35 -10.04 2.08 -4.20
CA HIS A 35 -10.02 0.93 -3.31
C HIS A 35 -11.15 -0.03 -3.67
N ASP A 36 -10.80 -1.30 -3.81
CA ASP A 36 -11.72 -2.40 -4.04
C ASP A 36 -11.55 -3.44 -2.93
N PRO A 37 -12.54 -3.65 -2.05
CA PRO A 37 -12.47 -4.64 -0.97
C PRO A 37 -12.32 -6.08 -1.45
N SER A 38 -12.62 -6.38 -2.72
CA SER A 38 -12.41 -7.71 -3.31
C SER A 38 -11.01 -7.91 -3.89
N SER A 39 -10.22 -6.83 -4.02
CA SER A 39 -8.84 -6.88 -4.49
C SER A 39 -7.90 -7.21 -3.33
N PRO A 40 -6.85 -8.03 -3.54
CA PRO A 40 -5.82 -8.26 -2.53
C PRO A 40 -4.87 -7.06 -2.35
N LEU A 41 -4.92 -6.08 -3.26
CA LEU A 41 -4.09 -4.87 -3.21
C LEU A 41 -4.80 -3.75 -2.43
N LEU A 42 -4.02 -2.87 -1.78
CA LEU A 42 -4.56 -1.69 -1.09
C LEU A 42 -5.33 -0.78 -2.06
N ILE A 43 -4.79 -0.54 -3.26
CA ILE A 43 -5.39 0.28 -4.31
C ILE A 43 -5.09 -0.38 -5.67
N GLY A 44 -6.09 -0.43 -6.56
CA GLY A 44 -5.96 -1.05 -7.88
C GLY A 44 -6.22 -2.56 -7.89
N ARG A 45 -5.88 -3.20 -9.01
CA ARG A 45 -6.01 -4.64 -9.25
C ARG A 45 -4.69 -5.18 -9.80
N MET A 46 -4.53 -6.50 -9.72
CA MET A 46 -3.47 -7.18 -10.45
C MET A 46 -3.77 -7.13 -11.95
N GLU A 47 -2.77 -6.78 -12.73
CA GLU A 47 -2.85 -6.69 -14.18
C GLU A 47 -2.25 -7.95 -14.84
N GLU A 48 -2.56 -8.15 -16.12
CA GLU A 48 -1.99 -9.25 -16.90
C GLU A 48 -0.48 -9.05 -17.06
N GLY A 49 0.31 -9.92 -16.40
CA GLY A 49 1.77 -9.85 -16.38
C GLY A 49 2.38 -9.60 -14.99
N ASP A 50 1.57 -9.27 -13.99
CA ASP A 50 2.04 -9.18 -12.61
C ASP A 50 2.52 -10.54 -12.09
N VAL A 51 3.65 -10.56 -11.37
CA VAL A 51 4.25 -11.78 -10.81
C VAL A 51 4.36 -11.67 -9.30
N VAL A 52 3.59 -12.49 -8.59
CA VAL A 52 3.70 -12.65 -7.14
C VAL A 52 4.88 -13.57 -6.83
N LYS A 53 5.80 -13.11 -5.97
CA LYS A 53 6.96 -13.89 -5.53
C LYS A 53 6.95 -14.02 -4.01
N GLU A 54 7.17 -15.23 -3.53
CA GLU A 54 7.40 -15.45 -2.10
C GLU A 54 8.76 -14.88 -1.69
N ARG A 55 8.77 -14.16 -0.57
CA ARG A 55 9.99 -13.63 0.03
C ARG A 55 10.34 -14.45 1.26
N ALA A 56 11.54 -15.05 1.27
CA ALA A 56 12.07 -15.69 2.47
C ALA A 56 12.41 -14.62 3.52
N ILE A 57 11.63 -14.56 4.60
CA ILE A 57 11.83 -13.66 5.74
C ILE A 57 12.35 -14.50 6.91
N ARG A 58 13.37 -14.01 7.61
CA ARG A 58 13.84 -14.59 8.88
C ARG A 58 13.45 -13.63 10.00
N SER A 59 12.78 -14.15 11.01
CA SER A 59 12.58 -13.43 12.27
C SER A 59 13.91 -13.36 13.00
N PHE A 60 14.20 -12.21 13.59
CA PHE A 60 15.31 -12.07 14.54
C PHE A 60 14.70 -12.23 15.93
N THR A 61 14.99 -13.35 16.58
CA THR A 61 14.62 -13.64 17.97
C THR A 61 15.89 -13.89 18.76
#